data_AF-A0A924G8N4-F1
#
_entry.id   AF-A0A924G8N4-F1
#
_cell.length_a   1.000
_cell.length_b   1.000
_cell.length_c   1.000
_cell.angle_alpha   90.00
_cell.angle_beta   90.00
_cell.angle_gamma   90.00
#
_symmetry.space_group_name_H-M   'P 1'
#
loop_
_entity.id
_entity.type
_entity.pdbx_description
1 polymer ?
#
loop_
_entity_poly.entity_id
_entity_poly.type
_entity_poly.pdbx_seq_one_letter_code
_entity_poly.pdbx_strand_id
1 'polypeptide(L)' 'AVNVDSVVRTLLGRGLITEAFTDSETGAIHYETTDILLTQLGINSIDELPHISPLLDDGADGFSTAGA' A
#
# COMPACT_ATOMS: atom_id res chain seq x y z
N ALA A 1 16.03 -2.87 8.62
CA ALA A 1 14.70 -2.26 8.82
C ALA A 1 14.39 -1.39 7.62
N VAL A 2 13.31 -1.66 6.89
CA VAL A 2 12.86 -0.79 5.78
C VAL A 2 12.00 0.30 6.40
N ASN A 3 12.34 1.57 6.16
CA ASN A 3 11.54 2.69 6.65
C ASN A 3 10.34 2.92 5.72
N VAL A 4 9.13 2.71 6.24
CA VAL A 4 7.87 2.90 5.50
C VAL A 4 7.74 4.34 4.99
N ASP A 5 8.16 5.34 5.78
CA ASP A 5 8.07 6.76 5.38
C ASP A 5 8.90 7.05 4.11
N SER A 6 10.09 6.45 4.02
CA SER A 6 10.94 6.58 2.82
C SER A 6 10.31 5.94 1.59
N VAL A 7 9.61 4.82 1.77
CA VAL A 7 8.92 4.13 0.67
C VAL A 7 7.72 4.95 0.22
N VAL A 8 6.87 5.40 1.14
CA VAL A 8 5.69 6.24 0.87
C VAL A 8 6.10 7.53 0.16
N ARG A 9 7.13 8.24 0.64
CA ARG A 9 7.65 9.46 0.00
C ARG A 9 8.13 9.21 -1.43
N THR A 10 8.74 8.06 -1.69
CA THR A 10 9.21 7.68 -3.02
C THR A 10 8.05 7.33 -3.95
N LEU A 11 7.04 6.62 -3.45
CA LEU A 11 5.84 6.27 -4.22
C LEU A 11 5.02 7.51 -4.57
N LEU A 12 4.81 8.43 -3.61
CA LEU A 12 4.16 9.73 -3.82
C LEU A 12 4.94 10.58 -4.83
N GLY A 13 6.26 10.69 -4.65
CA GLY A 13 7.11 11.49 -5.55
C GLY A 13 7.12 10.99 -7.00
N ARG A 14 6.80 9.71 -7.21
CA ARG A 14 6.64 9.10 -8.55
C ARG A 14 5.19 9.10 -9.04
N GLY A 15 4.24 9.59 -8.23
CA GLY A 15 2.81 9.59 -8.55
C GLY A 15 2.17 8.20 -8.57
N LEU A 16 2.82 7.18 -8.02
CA LEU A 16 2.29 5.81 -7.97
C LEU A 16 1.16 5.65 -6.95
N ILE A 17 1.17 6.49 -5.93
CA ILE A 17 0.10 6.63 -4.94
C ILE A 17 -0.25 8.11 -4.77
N THR A 18 -1.43 8.38 -4.25
CA THR A 18 -1.92 9.73 -3.94
C THR A 18 -2.57 9.75 -2.55
N GLU A 19 -2.62 10.93 -1.94
CA GLU A 19 -3.36 11.18 -0.71
C GLU A 19 -4.84 11.35 -1.07
N ALA A 20 -5.69 10.42 -0.63
CA ALA A 20 -7.12 10.44 -0.92
C ALA A 20 -7.86 11.35 0.06
N PHE A 21 -7.70 11.09 1.35
CA PHE A 21 -8.26 11.90 2.42
C PHE A 21 -7.51 11.69 3.72
N THR A 22 -7.70 12.61 4.66
CA THR A 22 -7.23 12.47 6.04
C THR A 22 -8.41 12.04 6.90
N ASP A 23 -8.24 10.93 7.59
CA ASP A 23 -9.20 10.45 8.57
C ASP A 23 -9.30 11.47 9.72
N SER A 24 -10.50 11.99 9.97
CA SER A 24 -10.73 13.06 10.93
C SER A 24 -10.72 12.60 12.39
N GLU A 25 -10.84 11.30 12.64
CA GLU A 25 -10.88 10.72 13.98
C GLU A 25 -9.47 10.39 14.50
N THR A 26 -8.64 9.86 13.61
CA THR A 26 -7.28 9.39 13.91
C THR A 26 -6.18 10.33 13.41
N GLY A 27 -6.50 11.23 12.47
CA GLY A 27 -5.51 12.07 11.79
C GLY A 27 -4.66 11.31 10.77
N ALA A 28 -4.97 10.04 10.47
CA ALA A 28 -4.22 9.22 9.53
C ALA A 28 -4.49 9.64 8.08
N ILE A 29 -3.47 9.58 7.23
CA ILE A 29 -3.60 9.85 5.79
C ILE A 29 -3.96 8.54 5.08
N HIS A 30 -5.07 8.56 4.34
CA HIS A 30 -5.46 7.47 3.46
C HIS A 30 -4.75 7.64 2.12
N TYR A 31 -3.95 6.64 1.74
CA TYR A 31 -3.29 6.62 0.44
C TYR A 31 -3.99 5.66 -0.50
N GLU A 32 -4.20 6.10 -1.75
CA GLU A 32 -4.78 5.29 -2.81
C GLU A 32 -3.77 5.10 -3.95
N THR A 33 -3.85 3.97 -4.64
CA THR A 33 -3.04 3.70 -5.84
C THR A 33 -3.62 4.44 -7.04
N THR A 34 -2.75 4.97 -7.89
CA THR A 34 -3.16 5.65 -9.13
C THR A 34 -3.09 4.71 -10.33
N ASP A 35 -3.69 5.12 -11.46
CA ASP A 35 -3.58 4.39 -12.73
C ASP A 35 -2.14 4.26 -13.24
N ILE A 36 -1.23 5.13 -12.77
CA ILE A 36 0.20 5.06 -13.10
C ILE A 36 0.79 3.77 -12.54
N LEU A 37 0.36 3.35 -11.34
CA LEU A 37 0.79 2.08 -10.77
C LEU A 37 0.36 0.91 -11.66
N LEU A 38 -0.90 0.89 -12.12
CA LEU A 38 -1.39 -0.14 -13.04
C LEU A 38 -0.58 -0.20 -14.34
N THR A 39 -0.29 0.98 -14.91
CA THR A 39 0.55 1.11 -16.11
C THR A 39 1.96 0.55 -15.88
N GLN A 40 2.57 0.82 -14.71
CA GLN A 40 3.90 0.32 -14.36
C GLN A 40 3.92 -1.19 -14.10
N LEU A 41 2.82 -1.76 -13.62
CA LEU A 41 2.64 -3.21 -13.50
C LEU A 41 2.31 -3.89 -14.83
N GLY A 42 1.90 -3.12 -15.85
CA GLY A 42 1.49 -3.64 -17.16
C GLY A 42 0.10 -4.28 -17.16
N ILE A 43 -0.76 -3.86 -16.23
CA ILE A 43 -2.14 -4.34 -16.08
C ILE A 43 -3.14 -3.20 -16.33
N ASN A 44 -4.36 -3.53 -16.74
CA ASN A 44 -5.39 -2.50 -17.02
C ASN A 44 -6.34 -2.28 -15.83
N SER A 45 -6.42 -3.23 -14.91
CA SER A 45 -7.26 -3.15 -13.71
C SER A 45 -6.60 -3.78 -12.49
N ILE A 46 -7.00 -3.33 -11.29
CA ILE A 46 -6.62 -3.90 -9.99
C ILE A 46 -7.06 -5.37 -9.88
N ASP A 47 -8.17 -5.75 -10.52
CA ASP A 47 -8.66 -7.14 -10.53
C ASP A 47 -7.72 -8.13 -11.24
N GLU A 48 -6.80 -7.63 -12.08
CA GLU A 48 -5.78 -8.47 -12.73
C GLU A 48 -4.62 -8.81 -11.78
N LEU A 49 -4.57 -8.20 -10.60
CA LEU A 49 -3.56 -8.54 -9.61
C LEU A 49 -3.75 -9.99 -9.13
N PRO A 50 -2.67 -10.77 -9.05
CA PRO A 50 -2.76 -12.11 -8.52
C PRO A 50 -3.29 -12.08 -7.09
N HIS A 51 -4.22 -13.00 -6.79
CA HIS A 51 -4.74 -13.13 -5.43
C HIS A 51 -3.59 -13.37 -4.44
N ILE A 52 -3.62 -12.62 -3.34
CA ILE A 52 -2.57 -12.64 -2.32
C ILE A 52 -2.57 -13.99 -1.53
N SER A 53 -3.64 -14.79 -1.63
CA SER A 53 -3.78 -16.08 -0.94
C SER A 53 -3.41 -17.25 -1.88
N PRO A 54 -2.54 -18.20 -1.44
CA PRO A 54 -2.41 -18.71 -0.07
C PRO A 54 -1.19 -18.21 0.73
N LEU A 55 -0.55 -17.10 0.34
CA LEU A 55 0.63 -16.56 1.06
C LEU A 55 0.26 -15.68 2.27
N LEU A 56 -1.03 -15.54 2.58
CA LEU A 56 -1.49 -14.96 3.83
C LEU A 56 -1.62 -16.09 4.84
N ASP A 57 -0.78 -16.06 5.88
CA ASP A 57 -0.95 -16.87 7.08
C ASP A 57 -2.22 -16.38 7.78
N ASP A 58 -3.37 -16.91 7.38
CA ASP A 58 -4.73 -16.76 7.94
C ASP A 58 -5.17 -15.37 8.45
N GLY A 59 -4.52 -14.28 8.06
CA GLY A 59 -4.74 -12.94 8.62
C GLY A 59 -4.66 -12.82 10.15
N ALA A 60 -4.29 -13.90 10.87
CA ALA A 60 -4.30 -13.98 12.33
C ALA A 60 -3.00 -13.43 12.93
N ASP A 61 -1.90 -13.57 12.18
CA ASP A 61 -0.62 -12.93 12.49
C ASP A 61 -0.44 -11.72 11.57
N GLY A 62 -1.17 -10.65 11.89
CA GLY A 62 -0.85 -9.32 11.39
C GLY A 62 0.63 -9.03 11.59
N PHE A 63 1.25 -8.30 10.64
CA PHE A 63 2.68 -7.95 10.64
C PHE A 63 3.20 -7.79 12.07
N SER A 64 3.92 -8.81 12.58
CA SER A 64 4.38 -8.81 13.97
C SER A 64 5.21 -7.55 14.17
N THR A 65 4.61 -6.57 14.85
CA THR A 65 5.34 -5.40 15.30
C THR A 65 6.33 -5.94 16.30
N ALA A 66 7.62 -5.94 15.93
CA ALA A 66 8.68 -6.38 16.78
C ALA A 66 8.53 -5.76 18.18
N GLY A 67 8.25 -6.60 19.16
CA GLY A 67 8.23 -6.27 20.58
C GLY A 67 9.15 -7.22 21.33
N ALA A 68 10.45 -6.91 21.30
CA ALA A 68 11.45 -7.31 22.29
C ALA A 68 12.55 -6.25 22.35
#